data_AF-J8H2Q5-F1
#
_entry.id   AF-J8H2Q5-F1
#
_cell.length_a   1.000
_cell.length_b   1.000
_cell.length_c   1.000
_cell.angle_alpha   90.00
_cell.angle_beta   90.00
_cell.angle_gamma   90.00
#
_symmetry.space_group_name_H-M   'P 1'
#
loop_
_entity.id
_entity.type
_entity.pdbx_description
1 polymer ?
#
loop_
_entity_poly.entity_id
_entity_poly.type
_entity_poly.pdbx_seq_one_letter_code
_entity_poly.pdbx_strand_id
1 'polypeptide(L)'
;MAHAKDVLSDQLLANANHPSWYLPFSDSVERLSEEHAFWTPNEESNSIDEIVQHRLYWNQTWQTRYQKSHVDAVPSIGNNDNSFIIPENHTFAA
;
A
#
# COMPACT_ATOMS: atom_id res chain seq x y z
N MET A 1 -26.53 -15.33 -3.05
CA MET A 1 -25.05 -15.47 -3.04
C MET A 1 -24.46 -14.09 -3.23
N ALA A 2 -23.44 -13.71 -2.47
CA ALA A 2 -22.77 -12.42 -2.67
C ALA A 2 -22.04 -12.41 -4.02
N HIS A 3 -22.05 -11.28 -4.73
CA HIS A 3 -21.25 -11.14 -5.95
C HIS A 3 -19.77 -11.05 -5.59
N ALA A 4 -18.90 -11.64 -6.42
CA ALA A 4 -17.46 -11.63 -6.19
C ALA A 4 -16.88 -10.22 -6.04
N LYS A 5 -17.43 -9.24 -6.78
CA LYS A 5 -17.04 -7.82 -6.66
C LYS A 5 -17.33 -7.28 -5.27
N ASP A 6 -18.48 -7.60 -4.69
CA ASP A 6 -18.89 -7.09 -3.38
C ASP A 6 -17.98 -7.67 -2.30
N VAL A 7 -17.73 -8.98 -2.36
CA VAL A 7 -16.79 -9.66 -1.44
C VAL A 7 -15.39 -9.04 -1.51
N LEU A 8 -14.86 -8.79 -2.72
CA LEU A 8 -13.54 -8.18 -2.89
C LEU A 8 -13.50 -6.74 -2.39
N SER A 9 -14.55 -5.96 -2.66
CA SER A 9 -14.67 -4.58 -2.21
C SER A 9 -14.68 -4.50 -0.69
N ASP A 10 -15.46 -5.35 -0.03
CA ASP A 10 -15.55 -5.41 1.43
C ASP A 10 -14.21 -5.79 2.07
N GLN A 11 -13.47 -6.74 1.47
CA GLN A 11 -12.14 -7.11 1.97
C GLN A 11 -11.14 -5.96 1.82
N LEU A 12 -11.17 -5.22 0.71
CA LEU A 12 -10.30 -4.04 0.53
C LEU A 12 -10.64 -2.93 1.53
N LEU A 13 -11.92 -2.66 1.76
CA LEU A 13 -12.38 -1.69 2.76
C LEU A 13 -11.99 -2.08 4.18
N ALA A 14 -12.13 -3.37 4.54
CA ALA A 14 -11.73 -3.88 5.85
C ALA A 14 -10.25 -3.66 6.18
N ASN A 15 -9.39 -3.68 5.15
CA ASN A 15 -7.96 -3.39 5.33
C ASN A 15 -7.67 -1.88 5.40
N ALA A 16 -8.43 -1.06 4.69
CA ALA A 16 -8.11 0.35 4.51
C ALA A 16 -8.70 1.24 5.62
N ASN A 17 -10.03 1.20 5.79
CA ASN A 17 -10.76 2.23 6.52
C ASN A 17 -12.10 1.79 7.13
N HIS A 18 -12.53 0.55 6.95
CA HIS A 18 -13.75 0.03 7.55
C HIS A 18 -13.40 -0.96 8.67
N PRO A 19 -13.84 -0.74 9.91
CA PRO A 19 -13.60 -1.67 10.99
C PRO A 19 -14.10 -3.08 10.65
N SER A 20 -13.29 -4.07 11.03
CA SER A 20 -13.61 -5.49 10.91
C SER A 20 -13.13 -6.21 12.16
N TRP A 21 -12.76 -7.48 12.05
CA TRP A 21 -12.19 -8.26 13.15
C TRP A 21 -10.77 -7.80 13.58
N TYR A 22 -10.13 -6.90 12.81
CA TYR A 22 -8.89 -6.20 13.13
C TYR A 22 -9.03 -4.70 12.82
N LEU A 23 -8.11 -3.89 13.35
CA LEU A 23 -8.06 -2.45 13.11
C LEU A 23 -7.69 -2.16 11.65
N PRO A 24 -8.44 -1.30 10.95
CA PRO A 24 -8.08 -0.89 9.60
C PRO A 24 -6.80 -0.05 9.63
N PHE A 25 -6.14 0.07 8.47
CA PHE A 25 -4.91 0.84 8.34
C PHE A 25 -5.07 2.30 8.81
N SER A 26 -6.17 2.97 8.45
CA SER A 26 -6.47 4.35 8.86
C SER A 26 -6.34 4.57 10.37
N ASP A 27 -6.85 3.62 11.14
CA ASP A 27 -6.89 3.71 12.60
C ASP A 27 -5.53 3.32 13.19
N SER A 28 -4.85 2.38 12.54
CA SER A 28 -3.53 1.87 12.96
C SER A 28 -2.42 2.93 12.85
N VAL A 29 -2.57 3.91 11.95
CA VAL A 29 -1.57 4.97 11.72
C VAL A 29 -1.97 6.34 12.25
N GLU A 30 -3.16 6.50 12.85
CA GLU A 30 -3.71 7.82 13.27
C GLU A 30 -2.76 8.65 14.14
N ARG A 31 -1.93 7.99 14.95
CA ARG A 31 -0.99 8.63 15.90
C ARG A 31 0.47 8.30 15.62
N LEU A 32 0.77 7.78 14.43
CA LEU A 32 2.13 7.49 14.03
C LEU A 32 2.86 8.81 13.75
N SER A 33 3.97 9.05 14.44
CA SER A 33 4.85 10.17 14.11
C SER A 33 5.70 9.82 12.90
N GLU A 34 6.19 10.84 12.22
CA GLU A 34 7.11 10.68 11.10
C GLU A 34 8.36 9.88 11.49
N GLU A 35 8.97 10.18 12.65
CA GLU A 35 10.11 9.42 13.19
C GLU A 35 9.80 7.91 13.33
N HIS A 36 8.62 7.56 13.85
CA HIS A 36 8.22 6.15 13.96
C HIS A 36 7.94 5.53 12.60
N ALA A 37 7.49 6.32 11.62
CA ALA A 37 7.24 5.83 10.28
C ALA A 37 8.54 5.45 9.55
N PHE A 38 9.59 6.26 9.72
CA PHE A 38 10.93 6.04 9.14
C PHE A 38 11.80 5.02 9.90
N TRP A 39 11.42 4.64 11.11
CA TRP A 39 12.21 3.75 11.95
C TRP A 39 12.21 2.31 11.42
N THR A 40 13.38 1.66 11.44
CA THR A 40 13.53 0.22 11.17
C THR A 40 14.16 -0.51 12.36
N PRO A 41 13.75 -1.77 12.64
CA PRO A 41 14.36 -2.55 13.71
C PRO A 41 15.76 -3.06 13.38
N ASN A 42 16.11 -3.20 12.09
CA ASN A 42 17.42 -3.61 11.58
C ASN A 42 17.54 -3.29 10.08
N GLU A 43 18.75 -3.47 9.52
CA GLU A 43 19.09 -3.21 8.11
C GLU A 43 18.38 -4.14 7.11
N GLU A 44 17.79 -5.24 7.57
CA GLU A 44 17.07 -6.21 6.73
C GLU A 44 15.55 -5.95 6.71
N SER A 45 15.08 -4.93 7.41
CA SER A 45 13.67 -4.60 7.55
C SER A 45 13.33 -3.30 6.83
N ASN A 46 12.17 -3.27 6.18
CA ASN A 46 11.62 -2.02 5.66
C ASN A 46 10.88 -1.25 6.76
N SER A 47 10.92 0.07 6.70
CA SER A 47 10.16 0.96 7.57
C SER A 47 8.68 1.00 7.19
N ILE A 48 7.84 1.64 8.02
CA ILE A 48 6.39 1.68 7.77
C ILE A 48 6.09 2.45 6.48
N ASP A 49 6.76 3.58 6.26
CA ASP A 49 6.61 4.41 5.05
C ASP A 49 7.10 3.69 3.79
N GLU A 50 8.20 2.94 3.85
CA GLU A 50 8.68 2.10 2.75
C GLU A 50 7.63 1.03 2.38
N ILE A 51 7.02 0.40 3.38
CA ILE A 51 5.93 -0.57 3.17
C ILE A 51 4.70 0.10 2.58
N VAL A 52 4.34 1.30 3.04
CA VAL A 52 3.23 2.09 2.47
C VAL A 52 3.51 2.42 1.01
N GLN A 53 4.72 2.89 0.68
CA GLN A 53 5.16 3.18 -0.68
C GLN A 53 5.06 1.95 -1.58
N HIS A 54 5.56 0.80 -1.13
CA HIS A 54 5.45 -0.48 -1.82
C HIS A 54 4.00 -0.85 -2.14
N ARG A 55 3.10 -0.68 -1.16
CA ARG A 55 1.67 -0.96 -1.32
C ARG A 55 1.01 0.02 -2.29
N LEU A 56 1.31 1.31 -2.21
CA LEU A 56 0.78 2.33 -3.12
C LEU A 56 1.22 2.06 -4.56
N TYR A 57 2.51 1.78 -4.78
CA TYR A 57 3.06 1.45 -6.08
C TYR A 57 2.32 0.27 -6.73
N TRP A 58 2.17 -0.84 -5.99
CA TRP A 58 1.52 -2.03 -6.54
C TRP A 58 0.01 -1.89 -6.71
N ASN A 59 -0.68 -1.20 -5.78
CA ASN A 59 -2.09 -0.90 -5.93
C ASN A 59 -2.36 -0.08 -7.20
N GLN A 60 -1.57 0.97 -7.43
CA GLN A 60 -1.66 1.80 -8.63
C GLN A 60 -1.35 0.98 -9.89
N THR A 61 -0.28 0.17 -9.85
CA THR A 61 0.13 -0.69 -10.96
C THR A 61 -0.98 -1.65 -11.38
N TRP A 62 -1.56 -2.38 -10.43
CA TRP A 62 -2.63 -3.34 -10.71
C TRP A 62 -3.93 -2.68 -11.13
N GLN A 63 -4.27 -1.53 -10.54
CA GLN A 63 -5.42 -0.75 -10.97
C GLN A 63 -5.26 -0.29 -12.42
N THR A 64 -4.09 0.22 -12.83
CA THR A 64 -3.82 0.61 -14.20
C THR A 64 -3.89 -0.58 -15.16
N ARG A 65 -3.27 -1.71 -14.81
CA ARG A 65 -3.33 -2.96 -15.61
C ARG A 65 -4.76 -3.46 -15.80
N TYR A 66 -5.56 -3.41 -14.75
CA TYR A 66 -6.98 -3.78 -14.80
C TYR A 66 -7.78 -2.84 -15.71
N GLN A 67 -7.65 -1.53 -15.54
CA GLN A 67 -8.36 -0.52 -16.35
C GLN A 67 -7.99 -0.59 -17.84
N LYS A 68 -6.74 -0.93 -18.14
CA LYS A 68 -6.23 -1.08 -19.52
C LYS A 68 -6.43 -2.49 -20.07
N SER A 69 -6.88 -3.44 -19.25
CA SER A 69 -6.97 -4.86 -19.59
C SER A 69 -5.66 -5.41 -20.18
N HIS A 70 -4.51 -4.94 -19.70
CA HIS A 70 -3.20 -5.29 -20.26
C HIS A 70 -2.13 -5.31 -19.16
N VAL A 71 -1.43 -6.44 -19.00
CA VAL A 71 -0.42 -6.61 -17.94
C VAL A 71 0.79 -5.70 -18.15
N ASP A 72 1.20 -5.47 -19.40
CA ASP A 72 2.31 -4.56 -19.71
C ASP A 72 1.92 -3.08 -19.78
N ALA A 73 0.70 -2.71 -19.35
CA ALA A 73 0.29 -1.30 -19.27
C ALA A 73 1.15 -0.48 -18.29
N VAL A 74 1.86 -1.15 -17.39
CA VAL A 74 2.91 -0.59 -16.53
C VAL A 74 4.17 -1.42 -16.75
N PRO A 75 5.29 -0.80 -17.19
CA PRO A 75 6.56 -1.49 -17.39
C PRO A 75 7.06 -2.20 -16.13
N SER A 76 7.92 -3.20 -16.31
CA SER A 76 8.62 -3.83 -15.18
C SER A 76 9.55 -2.83 -14.50
N ILE A 77 9.56 -2.83 -13.17
CA ILE A 77 10.55 -2.10 -12.34
C ILE A 77 11.84 -2.90 -12.13
N GLY A 78 11.95 -4.09 -12.73
CA GLY A 78 13.09 -4.97 -12.52
C GLY A 78 13.03 -5.61 -11.13
N ASN A 79 13.86 -5.12 -10.21
CA ASN A 79 13.86 -5.60 -8.83
C ASN A 79 12.63 -5.06 -8.08
N ASN A 80 11.92 -5.95 -7.36
CA ASN A 80 10.80 -5.57 -6.52
C ASN A 80 11.22 -4.58 -5.41
N ASP A 81 12.47 -4.63 -4.95
CA ASP A 81 12.98 -3.72 -3.92
C ASP A 81 12.88 -2.24 -4.35
N ASN A 82 12.87 -1.98 -5.66
CA ASN A 82 12.71 -0.63 -6.20
C ASN A 82 11.33 -0.01 -5.87
N SER A 83 10.35 -0.82 -5.48
CA SER A 83 9.02 -0.33 -5.09
C SER A 83 8.96 0.20 -3.66
N PHE A 84 9.98 -0.03 -2.82
CA PHE A 84 10.08 0.59 -1.49
C PHE A 84 10.69 1.99 -1.54
N ILE A 85 11.31 2.38 -2.67
CA ILE A 85 11.99 3.66 -2.81
C ILE A 85 10.98 4.81 -2.74
N ILE A 86 11.17 5.68 -1.75
CA ILE A 86 10.43 6.92 -1.57
C ILE A 86 11.23 8.05 -2.23
N PRO A 87 10.62 8.86 -3.12
CA PRO A 87 11.31 10.01 -3.71
C PRO A 87 11.75 11.02 -2.65
N GLU A 88 12.89 11.69 -2.87
CA GLU A 88 13.33 12.78 -1.98
C GLU A 88 12.24 13.86 -1.85
N ASN A 89 11.98 14.28 -0.59
CA ASN A 89 10.93 15.24 -0.21
C ASN A 89 9.48 14.77 -0.42
N HIS A 90 9.26 13.47 -0.62
CA HIS A 90 7.90 12.93 -0.61
C HIS A 90 7.35 12.92 0.83
N THR A 91 6.12 13.38 1.00
CA THR A 91 5.37 13.26 2.25
C THR A 91 4.03 12.59 1.98
N PHE A 92 3.66 11.66 2.85
CA PHE A 92 2.36 10.99 2.83
C PHE A 92 1.29 11.76 3.62
N ALA A 93 1.65 12.89 4.22
CA ALA A 93 0.70 13.76 4.90
C ALA A 93 -0.27 14.37 3.87
N ALA A 94 -1.57 14.24 4.14
CA ALA A 94 -2.65 14.85 3.36
C ALA A 94 -2.87 16.32 3.72
#